data_AF-A0A2D5UIQ1-F1
#
_entry.id   AF-A0A2D5UIQ1-F1
#
_cell.length_a   1.000
_cell.length_b   1.000
_cell.length_c   1.000
_cell.angle_alpha   90.00
_cell.angle_beta   90.00
_cell.angle_gamma   90.00
#
_symmetry.space_group_name_H-M   'P 1'
#
loop_
_entity.id
_entity.type
_entity.pdbx_description
1 polymer ?
#
loop_
_entity_poly.entity_id
_entity_poly.type
_entity_poly.pdbx_seq_one_letter_code
_entity_poly.pdbx_strand_id
1 'polypeptide(L)'
;MFTNTHIHIFRDIDVPRRFLPLGLVRILASKPGFFLTAKLLNNLNPFSDNDTLDRYVKFVKIGKLGSQQLIFENCRKFYPSSTKYVILPMDMAYMGAGKVPRSYDEQLSKLYELKEEYPQILPFIHIDPRREGVIDLLKKCVEEWGFKGVKLYPPTWIFPI
;
A
#
# COMPACT_ATOMS: atom_id res chain seq x y z
N MET A 1 -17.39 -7.77 18.04
CA MET A 1 -17.17 -7.09 16.74
C MET A 1 -15.67 -6.86 16.57
N PHE A 2 -15.04 -7.42 15.54
CA PHE A 2 -13.60 -7.26 15.30
C PHE A 2 -13.34 -6.03 14.42
N THR A 3 -12.26 -5.29 14.70
CA THR A 3 -11.79 -4.22 13.84
C THR A 3 -10.32 -4.44 13.55
N ASN A 4 -9.98 -4.61 12.27
CA ASN A 4 -8.61 -4.51 11.83
C ASN A 4 -8.23 -3.02 11.79
N THR A 5 -7.26 -2.63 12.61
CA THR A 5 -6.86 -1.23 12.80
C THR A 5 -5.84 -0.74 11.77
N HIS A 6 -5.28 -1.62 10.95
CA HIS A 6 -4.23 -1.26 10.01
C HIS A 6 -4.13 -2.26 8.86
N ILE A 7 -4.63 -1.88 7.68
CA ILE A 7 -4.23 -2.50 6.42
C ILE A 7 -3.86 -1.50 5.34
N HIS A 8 -3.06 -1.99 4.41
CA HIS A 8 -2.74 -1.33 3.16
C HIS A 8 -3.29 -2.16 2.00
N ILE A 9 -3.92 -1.49 1.05
CA ILE A 9 -4.39 -2.12 -0.18
C ILE A 9 -3.81 -1.47 -1.44
N PHE A 10 -2.75 -0.68 -1.29
CA PHE A 10 -2.11 0.00 -2.40
C PHE A 10 -1.48 -1.00 -3.38
N ARG A 11 -1.46 -0.63 -4.65
CA ARG A 11 -0.93 -1.42 -5.75
C ARG A 11 0.56 -1.19 -5.93
N ASP A 12 1.21 -2.04 -6.72
CA ASP A 12 2.61 -1.86 -7.11
C ASP A 12 2.86 -0.57 -7.93
N ILE A 13 1.82 -0.04 -8.58
CA ILE A 13 1.84 1.25 -9.28
C ILE A 13 1.66 2.47 -8.36
N ASP A 14 1.30 2.25 -7.09
CA ASP A 14 1.23 3.30 -6.07
C ASP A 14 2.58 3.48 -5.35
N VAL A 15 3.58 2.65 -5.70
CA VAL A 15 4.92 2.66 -5.09
C VAL A 15 5.96 3.29 -6.03
N PRO A 16 6.87 4.15 -5.52
CA PRO A 16 7.92 4.77 -6.33
C PRO A 16 8.84 3.75 -7.01
N ARG A 17 9.31 4.07 -8.22
CA ARG A 17 10.16 3.16 -9.01
C ARG A 17 11.48 2.76 -8.34
N ARG A 18 12.09 3.65 -7.55
CA ARG A 18 13.38 3.42 -6.86
C ARG A 18 13.20 3.09 -5.38
N PHE A 19 12.01 2.70 -4.94
CA PHE A 19 11.82 2.24 -3.57
C PHE A 19 12.63 0.96 -3.35
N LEU A 20 13.77 1.05 -2.67
CA LEU A 20 14.66 -0.08 -2.40
C LEU A 20 14.05 -0.99 -1.31
N PRO A 21 14.19 -2.32 -1.40
CA PRO A 21 14.83 -3.13 -2.45
C PRO A 21 13.87 -3.56 -3.58
N LEU A 22 12.70 -2.91 -3.72
CA LEU A 22 11.67 -3.34 -4.67
C LEU A 22 12.10 -3.26 -6.13
N GLY A 23 13.09 -2.46 -6.53
CA GLY A 23 13.55 -2.39 -7.93
C GLY A 23 14.00 -3.77 -8.47
N LEU A 24 14.96 -4.39 -7.78
CA LEU A 24 15.44 -5.73 -8.11
C LEU A 24 14.33 -6.78 -7.89
N VAL A 25 13.63 -6.72 -6.76
CA VAL A 25 12.56 -7.68 -6.44
C VAL A 25 11.41 -7.60 -7.46
N ARG A 26 11.09 -6.42 -8.01
CA ARG A 26 10.00 -6.24 -8.98
C ARG A 26 10.33 -6.85 -10.34
N ILE A 27 11.58 -6.70 -10.79
CA ILE A 27 12.12 -7.34 -12.01
C ILE A 27 12.16 -8.85 -11.83
N LEU A 28 12.65 -9.31 -10.68
CA LEU A 28 12.79 -10.73 -10.41
C LEU A 28 11.42 -11.41 -10.22
N ALA A 29 10.50 -10.79 -9.47
CA ALA A 29 9.13 -11.28 -9.25
C ALA A 29 8.23 -11.21 -10.50
N SER A 30 8.67 -10.63 -11.61
CA SER A 30 7.99 -10.78 -12.91
C SER A 30 8.36 -12.06 -13.66
N LYS A 31 9.40 -12.80 -13.24
CA LYS A 31 9.84 -14.01 -13.94
C LYS A 31 9.11 -15.27 -13.41
N PRO A 32 8.61 -16.16 -14.29
CA PRO A 32 8.09 -17.46 -13.88
C PRO A 32 9.15 -18.25 -13.09
N GLY A 33 8.77 -18.86 -11.97
CA GLY A 33 9.69 -19.66 -11.15
C GLY A 33 10.54 -18.88 -10.16
N PHE A 34 10.42 -17.55 -10.09
CA PHE A 34 11.22 -16.75 -9.15
C PHE A 34 11.00 -17.13 -7.69
N PHE A 35 9.86 -17.69 -7.31
CA PHE A 35 9.65 -18.13 -5.93
C PHE A 35 10.61 -19.25 -5.50
N LEU A 36 10.92 -20.18 -6.42
CA LEU A 36 11.92 -21.21 -6.16
C LEU A 36 13.32 -20.60 -6.05
N THR A 37 13.67 -19.67 -6.94
CA THR A 37 14.99 -19.03 -6.92
C THR A 37 15.15 -18.07 -5.74
N ALA A 38 14.11 -17.34 -5.34
CA ALA A 38 14.08 -16.53 -4.12
C ALA A 38 14.35 -17.36 -2.88
N LYS A 39 13.68 -18.52 -2.76
CA LYS A 39 13.90 -19.46 -1.65
C LYS A 39 15.33 -20.03 -1.65
N LEU A 40 15.88 -20.34 -2.83
CA LEU A 40 17.26 -20.78 -2.97
C LEU A 40 18.25 -19.65 -2.58
N LEU A 41 18.02 -18.43 -3.05
CA LEU A 41 18.86 -17.26 -2.77
C LEU A 41 18.86 -16.89 -1.28
N ASN A 42 17.72 -17.02 -0.59
CA ASN A 42 17.65 -16.82 0.87
C ASN A 42 18.46 -17.86 1.61
N ASN A 43 18.32 -19.13 1.24
CA ASN A 43 19.08 -20.23 1.86
C ASN A 43 20.59 -20.14 1.61
N LEU A 44 21.03 -19.49 0.52
CA LEU A 44 22.44 -19.34 0.15
C LEU A 44 23.09 -18.06 0.68
N ASN A 45 22.31 -17.09 1.18
CA ASN A 45 22.84 -15.82 1.65
C ASN A 45 22.92 -15.77 3.19
N PRO A 46 24.11 -15.96 3.80
CA PRO A 46 24.27 -15.93 5.26
C PRO A 46 24.04 -14.54 5.87
N PHE A 47 23.90 -13.49 5.06
CA PHE A 47 23.60 -12.12 5.48
C PHE A 47 22.14 -11.70 5.25
N SER A 48 21.33 -12.56 4.61
CA SER A 48 19.89 -12.34 4.50
C SER A 48 19.21 -13.03 5.66
N ASP A 49 18.48 -12.28 6.49
CA ASP A 49 17.45 -12.91 7.30
C ASP A 49 16.42 -13.53 6.34
N ASN A 50 16.15 -14.84 6.48
CA ASN A 50 15.27 -15.62 5.60
C ASN A 50 13.89 -14.96 5.41
N ASP A 51 13.47 -14.11 6.35
CA ASP A 51 12.19 -13.40 6.34
C ASP A 51 12.17 -12.16 5.42
N THR A 52 13.30 -11.47 5.23
CA THR A 52 13.30 -10.12 4.64
C THR A 52 12.98 -10.14 3.14
N LEU A 53 13.70 -10.95 2.36
CA LEU A 53 13.45 -11.07 0.92
C LEU A 53 12.07 -11.66 0.66
N ASP A 54 11.67 -12.69 1.40
CA ASP A 54 10.36 -13.32 1.29
C ASP A 54 9.20 -12.33 1.51
N ARG A 55 9.37 -11.39 2.45
CA ARG A 55 8.41 -10.29 2.68
C ARG A 55 8.32 -9.37 1.49
N TYR A 56 9.44 -8.99 0.87
CA TYR A 56 9.41 -8.16 -0.34
C TYR A 56 8.78 -8.89 -1.53
N VAL A 57 9.07 -10.18 -1.71
CA VAL A 57 8.42 -10.98 -2.77
C VAL A 57 6.92 -11.05 -2.57
N LYS A 58 6.47 -11.35 -1.35
CA LYS A 58 5.03 -11.35 -1.00
C LYS A 58 4.41 -9.99 -1.24
N PHE A 59 5.07 -8.91 -0.81
CA PHE A 59 4.62 -7.54 -1.03
C PHE A 59 4.42 -7.23 -2.51
N VAL A 60 5.39 -7.53 -3.37
CA VAL A 60 5.27 -7.32 -4.82
C VAL A 60 4.16 -8.18 -5.40
N LYS A 61 4.03 -9.44 -4.98
CA LYS A 61 2.99 -10.35 -5.46
C LYS A 61 1.59 -9.83 -5.11
N ILE A 62 1.38 -9.38 -3.87
CA ILE A 62 0.10 -8.82 -3.42
C ILE A 62 -0.18 -7.51 -4.17
N GLY A 63 0.79 -6.59 -4.25
CA GLY A 63 0.62 -5.31 -4.97
C GLY A 63 0.29 -5.48 -6.46
N LYS A 64 0.70 -6.61 -7.08
CA LYS A 64 0.43 -6.97 -8.47
C LYS A 64 -0.89 -7.71 -8.70
N LEU A 65 -1.74 -7.91 -7.67
CA LEU A 65 -3.05 -8.56 -7.85
C LEU A 65 -4.00 -7.79 -8.78
N GLY A 66 -3.70 -6.52 -9.10
CA GLY A 66 -4.34 -5.79 -10.20
C GLY A 66 -5.29 -4.68 -9.76
N SER A 67 -5.92 -4.78 -8.59
CA SER A 67 -6.79 -3.72 -8.04
C SER A 67 -6.76 -3.67 -6.52
N GLN A 68 -7.19 -2.52 -5.96
CA GLN A 68 -7.38 -2.35 -4.52
C GLN A 68 -8.40 -3.37 -3.97
N GLN A 69 -9.45 -3.67 -4.75
CA GLN A 69 -10.45 -4.69 -4.42
C GLN A 69 -9.83 -6.07 -4.26
N LEU A 70 -9.04 -6.55 -5.22
CA LEU A 70 -8.46 -7.89 -5.16
C LEU A 70 -7.47 -8.03 -4.00
N ILE A 71 -6.74 -6.96 -3.66
CA ILE A 71 -5.86 -6.93 -2.48
C ILE A 71 -6.68 -6.99 -1.20
N PHE A 72 -7.76 -6.19 -1.11
CA PHE A 72 -8.68 -6.20 0.02
C PHE A 72 -9.33 -7.58 0.21
N GLU A 73 -9.83 -8.18 -0.87
CA GLU A 73 -10.44 -9.51 -0.85
C GLU A 73 -9.45 -10.61 -0.47
N ASN A 74 -8.19 -10.49 -0.89
CA ASN A 74 -7.16 -11.41 -0.44
C ASN A 74 -6.90 -11.28 1.07
N CYS A 75 -6.90 -10.05 1.61
CA CYS A 75 -6.72 -9.80 3.04
C CYS A 75 -7.92 -10.26 3.87
N ARG A 76 -9.15 -9.97 3.44
CA ARG A 76 -10.36 -10.23 4.22
C ARG A 76 -10.62 -11.72 4.49
N LYS A 77 -10.06 -12.63 3.68
CA LYS A 77 -10.15 -14.09 3.86
C LYS A 77 -9.61 -14.59 5.20
N PHE A 78 -8.73 -13.82 5.83
CA PHE A 78 -8.11 -14.16 7.12
C PHE A 78 -8.90 -13.64 8.33
N TYR A 79 -10.07 -13.03 8.11
CA TYR A 79 -10.86 -12.40 9.16
C TYR A 79 -12.33 -12.86 9.10
N PRO A 80 -13.04 -12.84 10.24
CA PRO A 80 -14.48 -13.06 10.26
C PRO A 80 -15.23 -12.07 9.34
N SER A 81 -16.36 -12.50 8.77
CA SER A 81 -17.16 -11.69 7.83
C SER A 81 -17.69 -10.38 8.42
N SER A 82 -17.83 -10.29 9.74
CA SER A 82 -18.29 -9.10 10.48
C SER A 82 -17.17 -8.10 10.83
N THR A 83 -15.96 -8.31 10.32
CA THR A 83 -14.80 -7.45 10.61
C THR A 83 -14.90 -6.10 9.89
N LYS A 84 -14.59 -5.01 10.61
CA LYS A 84 -14.37 -3.69 10.03
C LYS A 84 -12.88 -3.47 9.73
N TYR A 85 -12.55 -2.71 8.69
CA TYR A 85 -11.18 -2.56 8.21
C TYR A 85 -10.78 -1.10 8.11
N VAL A 86 -9.80 -0.69 8.91
CA VAL A 86 -9.16 0.62 8.78
C VAL A 86 -8.13 0.54 7.65
N ILE A 87 -8.43 1.25 6.55
CA ILE A 87 -7.58 1.26 5.37
C ILE A 87 -6.79 2.56 5.32
N LEU A 88 -5.47 2.40 5.29
CA LEU A 88 -4.51 3.49 5.40
C LEU A 88 -3.76 3.66 4.07
N PRO A 89 -4.27 4.38 3.07
CA PRO A 89 -3.51 4.69 1.85
C PRO A 89 -2.21 5.45 2.20
N MET A 90 -1.32 5.60 1.23
CA MET A 90 -0.05 6.29 1.44
C MET A 90 0.31 7.04 0.16
N ASP A 91 0.35 8.36 0.26
CA ASP A 91 1.02 9.18 -0.74
C ASP A 91 2.54 8.97 -0.64
N MET A 92 3.10 8.33 -1.66
CA MET A 92 4.53 8.05 -1.74
C MET A 92 5.28 9.00 -2.68
N ALA A 93 4.60 10.00 -3.26
CA ALA A 93 5.20 10.89 -4.26
C ALA A 93 6.39 11.70 -3.71
N TYR A 94 6.37 12.01 -2.41
CA TYR A 94 7.37 12.86 -1.76
C TYR A 94 8.42 12.07 -0.96
N MET A 95 8.57 10.77 -1.21
CA MET A 95 9.53 9.90 -0.53
C MET A 95 10.96 9.93 -1.09
N GLY A 96 11.28 10.81 -2.06
CA GLY A 96 12.59 10.84 -2.73
C GLY A 96 12.91 9.61 -3.62
N ALA A 97 12.12 8.55 -3.54
CA ALA A 97 12.33 7.27 -4.22
C ALA A 97 11.88 7.25 -5.70
N GLY A 98 11.75 8.42 -6.34
CA GLY A 98 11.41 8.57 -7.76
C GLY A 98 9.91 8.64 -8.05
N LYS A 99 9.56 8.59 -9.34
CA LYS A 99 8.17 8.77 -9.80
C LYS A 99 7.26 7.65 -9.31
N VAL A 100 6.11 8.02 -8.74
CA VAL A 100 4.98 7.12 -8.50
C VAL A 100 4.13 7.06 -9.78
N PRO A 101 3.88 5.87 -10.35
CA PRO A 101 3.12 5.75 -11.59
C PRO A 101 1.68 6.26 -11.52
N ARG A 102 0.97 5.96 -10.43
CA ARG A 102 -0.43 6.35 -10.22
C ARG A 102 -0.53 7.61 -9.36
N SER A 103 -1.44 8.52 -9.69
CA SER A 103 -1.65 9.71 -8.86
C SER A 103 -2.31 9.35 -7.53
N TYR A 104 -2.06 10.17 -6.51
CA TYR A 104 -2.65 9.94 -5.20
C TYR A 104 -4.17 10.15 -5.21
N ASP A 105 -4.64 11.14 -5.97
CA ASP A 105 -6.06 11.41 -6.23
C ASP A 105 -6.77 10.19 -6.84
N GLU A 106 -6.14 9.53 -7.82
CA GLU A 106 -6.70 8.32 -8.43
C GLU A 106 -6.71 7.15 -7.43
N GLN A 107 -5.69 7.04 -6.58
CA GLN A 107 -5.65 6.04 -5.50
C GLN A 107 -6.81 6.22 -4.51
N LEU A 108 -7.08 7.47 -4.11
CA LEU A 108 -8.16 7.81 -3.18
C LEU A 108 -9.53 7.63 -3.82
N SER A 109 -9.72 8.04 -5.08
CA SER A 109 -10.99 7.87 -5.80
C SER A 109 -11.39 6.40 -5.90
N LYS A 110 -10.45 5.50 -6.19
CA LYS A 110 -10.73 4.05 -6.21
C LYS A 110 -10.95 3.46 -4.82
N LEU A 111 -10.34 4.03 -3.78
CA LEU A 111 -10.65 3.64 -2.40
C LEU A 111 -12.06 4.07 -2.01
N TYR A 112 -12.50 5.25 -2.46
CA TYR A 112 -13.87 5.72 -2.28
C TYR A 112 -14.87 4.79 -2.97
N GLU A 113 -14.68 4.50 -4.26
CA GLU A 113 -15.51 3.53 -5.00
C GLU A 113 -15.62 2.19 -4.24
N LEU A 114 -14.47 1.66 -3.79
CA LEU A 114 -14.43 0.41 -3.04
C LEU A 114 -15.16 0.48 -1.69
N LYS A 115 -15.11 1.62 -1.00
CA LYS A 115 -15.81 1.82 0.28
C LYS A 115 -17.34 1.80 0.06
N GLU A 116 -17.83 2.35 -1.05
CA GLU A 116 -19.26 2.31 -1.37
C GLU A 116 -19.73 0.87 -1.65
N GLU A 117 -18.88 0.02 -2.22
CA GLU A 117 -19.16 -1.41 -2.42
C GLU A 117 -19.03 -2.25 -1.12
N TYR A 118 -18.14 -1.86 -0.21
CA TYR A 118 -17.84 -2.60 1.02
C TYR A 118 -17.96 -1.69 2.26
N PRO A 119 -19.17 -1.55 2.85
CA PRO A 119 -19.45 -0.65 3.97
C PRO A 119 -18.62 -0.90 5.25
N GLN A 120 -17.99 -2.07 5.37
CA GLN A 120 -17.06 -2.40 6.46
C GLN A 120 -15.69 -1.69 6.35
N ILE A 121 -15.41 -1.03 5.22
CA ILE A 121 -14.18 -0.26 5.00
C ILE A 121 -14.30 1.10 5.70
N LEU A 122 -13.27 1.42 6.48
CA LEU A 122 -13.09 2.67 7.20
C LEU A 122 -11.83 3.36 6.63
N PRO A 123 -11.93 4.12 5.53
CA PRO A 123 -10.76 4.67 4.87
C PRO A 123 -10.28 5.93 5.57
N PHE A 124 -8.97 6.13 5.61
CA PHE A 124 -8.32 7.36 6.05
C PHE A 124 -7.58 7.98 4.87
N ILE A 125 -7.26 9.27 4.94
CA ILE A 125 -6.39 9.94 3.97
C ILE A 125 -5.00 10.16 4.56
N HIS A 126 -3.95 9.90 3.79
CA HIS A 126 -2.58 10.30 4.12
C HIS A 126 -2.34 11.75 3.72
N ILE A 127 -1.80 12.56 4.63
CA ILE A 127 -1.62 14.00 4.41
C ILE A 127 -0.14 14.34 4.39
N ASP A 128 0.49 14.41 3.21
CA ASP A 128 1.83 14.98 3.12
C ASP A 128 1.74 16.53 3.08
N PRO A 129 2.34 17.26 4.04
CA PRO A 129 2.22 18.72 4.08
C PRO A 129 2.89 19.42 2.89
N ARG A 130 3.75 18.73 2.13
CA ARG A 130 4.37 19.27 0.91
C ARG A 130 3.48 19.15 -0.32
N ARG A 131 2.37 18.42 -0.23
CA ARG A 131 1.40 18.29 -1.32
C ARG A 131 0.59 19.58 -1.45
N GLU A 132 0.68 20.19 -2.61
CA GLU A 132 -0.20 21.31 -2.98
C GLU A 132 -1.66 20.86 -2.98
N GLY A 133 -2.55 21.68 -2.42
CA GLY A 133 -3.99 21.37 -2.34
C GLY A 133 -4.37 20.25 -1.36
N VAL A 134 -3.45 19.78 -0.49
CA VAL A 134 -3.72 18.65 0.41
C VAL A 134 -4.87 18.90 1.39
N ILE A 135 -5.11 20.16 1.77
CA ILE A 135 -6.22 20.54 2.65
C ILE A 135 -7.57 20.42 1.94
N ASP A 136 -7.65 20.80 0.66
CA ASP A 136 -8.89 20.65 -0.11
C ASP A 136 -9.16 19.17 -0.41
N LEU A 137 -8.11 18.40 -0.68
CA LEU A 137 -8.21 16.95 -0.84
C LEU A 137 -8.69 16.27 0.46
N LEU A 138 -8.22 16.74 1.63
CA LEU A 138 -8.70 16.29 2.94
C LEU A 138 -10.19 16.57 3.11
N LYS A 139 -10.63 17.81 2.86
CA LYS A 139 -12.05 18.18 2.95
C LYS A 139 -12.90 17.30 2.06
N LYS A 140 -12.53 17.14 0.79
CA LYS A 140 -13.21 16.24 -0.14
C LYS A 140 -13.31 14.82 0.40
N CYS A 141 -12.21 14.26 0.90
CA CYS A 141 -12.19 12.89 1.41
C CYS A 141 -13.09 12.72 2.65
N VAL A 142 -13.07 13.65 3.60
CA VAL A 142 -13.78 13.52 4.86
C VAL A 142 -15.23 13.97 4.76
N GLU A 143 -15.47 15.14 4.19
CA GLU A 143 -16.78 15.80 4.14
C GLU A 143 -17.67 15.25 3.01
N GLU A 144 -17.10 14.93 1.85
CA GLU A 144 -17.87 14.41 0.71
C GLU A 144 -17.81 12.88 0.61
N TRP A 145 -16.62 12.29 0.73
CA TRP A 145 -16.42 10.84 0.52
C TRP A 145 -16.54 10.03 1.81
N GLY A 146 -16.76 10.66 2.96
CA GLY A 146 -17.01 10.00 4.25
C GLY A 146 -15.83 9.17 4.77
N PHE A 147 -14.59 9.57 4.47
CA PHE A 147 -13.38 9.03 5.08
C PHE A 147 -13.38 9.34 6.58
N LYS A 148 -12.77 8.46 7.37
CA LYS A 148 -12.85 8.46 8.84
C LYS A 148 -11.76 9.28 9.53
N GLY A 149 -10.83 9.85 8.77
CA GLY A 149 -9.86 10.78 9.31
C GLY A 149 -8.54 10.78 8.55
N VAL A 150 -7.50 11.21 9.26
CA VAL A 150 -6.16 11.44 8.72
C VAL A 150 -5.18 10.38 9.24
N LYS A 151 -4.34 9.90 8.33
CA LYS A 151 -3.11 9.15 8.62
C LYS A 151 -1.94 10.09 8.44
N LEU A 152 -1.08 10.18 9.46
CA LEU A 152 0.20 10.87 9.37
C LEU A 152 1.34 9.85 9.30
N TYR A 153 2.39 10.17 8.54
CA TYR A 153 3.59 9.35 8.51
C TYR A 153 4.85 10.23 8.60
N PRO A 154 5.29 10.57 9.83
CA PRO A 154 6.43 11.44 10.06
C PRO A 154 7.73 11.05 9.33
N PRO A 155 8.06 9.75 9.14
CA PRO A 155 9.28 9.36 8.43
C PRO A 155 9.36 9.86 6.98
N THR A 156 8.22 10.11 6.33
CA THR A 156 8.25 10.68 4.98
C THR A 156 8.46 12.19 4.96
N TRP A 157 8.30 12.90 6.08
CA TRP A 157 8.26 14.36 6.14
C TRP A 157 9.40 14.99 6.94
N ILE A 158 9.82 14.34 8.03
CA ILE A 158 10.70 14.94 9.05
C ILE A 158 12.16 14.52 8.87
N PHE A 159 12.42 13.35 8.29
CA PHE A 159 13.80 12.92 8.05
C PHE A 159 14.26 13.43 6.69
N PRO A 160 15.35 14.22 6.63
CA PRO A 160 15.96 14.55 5.35
C PRO A 160 16.39 13.24 4.68
N ILE A 161 16.02 13.13 3.40
CA ILE A 161 16.43 12.05 2.50
C ILE A 161 17.66 12.51 1.74
#